data_AF-A0A2U2MSL9-F1
#
_entry.id   AF-A0A2U2MSL9-F1
#
_cell.length_a   1.000
_cell.length_b   1.000
_cell.length_c   1.000
_cell.angle_alpha   90.00
_cell.angle_beta   90.00
_cell.angle_gamma   90.00
#
_symmetry.space_group_name_H-M   'P 1'
#
loop_
_entity.id
_entity.type
_entity.pdbx_description
1 polymer ?
#
loop_
_entity_poly.entity_id
_entity_poly.type
_entity_poly.pdbx_seq_one_letter_code
_entity_poly.pdbx_strand_id
1 'polypeptide(L)'
;MTQFNTAPQSPFGQTPSSPFRKRTTDSPLARAVEQANGTAPCPCADVCRDSQDHVRALAASTVGIVQDAVDALRTAGSVTWEGKAGERFHQTVKEAMTLADALDRGAHDTARFIDSAEALA
;
A
#
# COMPACT_ATOMS: atom_id res chain seq x y z
N MET A 1 -13.35 -25.59 59.25
CA MET A 1 -13.47 -24.52 58.24
C MET A 1 -12.74 -24.96 56.98
N THR A 2 -13.43 -25.53 56.00
CA THR A 2 -12.91 -25.70 54.64
C THR A 2 -14.09 -25.69 53.68
N GLN A 3 -14.08 -24.74 52.75
CA GLN A 3 -15.17 -24.44 51.83
C GLN A 3 -15.21 -25.45 50.68
N PHE A 4 -16.44 -25.79 50.26
CA PHE A 4 -16.76 -26.34 48.96
C PHE A 4 -16.31 -25.37 47.87
N ASN A 5 -15.58 -25.85 46.86
CA ASN A 5 -15.49 -25.14 45.59
C ASN A 5 -15.46 -26.15 44.44
N THR A 6 -16.63 -26.39 43.86
CA THR A 6 -16.83 -27.12 42.61
C THR A 6 -17.04 -26.07 41.53
N ALA A 7 -16.05 -25.86 40.66
CA ALA A 7 -16.22 -25.07 39.44
C ALA A 7 -16.55 -26.03 38.28
N PRO A 8 -17.54 -25.71 37.43
CA PRO A 8 -17.92 -26.57 36.30
C PRO A 8 -16.86 -26.52 35.19
N GLN A 9 -16.49 -27.70 34.70
CA GLN A 9 -15.73 -27.89 33.47
C GLN A 9 -16.56 -27.40 32.28
N SER A 10 -16.07 -26.39 31.55
CA SER A 10 -16.66 -25.99 30.27
C SER A 10 -16.30 -27.01 29.17
N PRO A 11 -17.24 -27.38 28.28
CA PRO A 11 -17.07 -28.47 27.29
C PRO A 11 -16.51 -28.02 25.93
N PHE A 12 -15.93 -26.82 25.82
CA PHE A 12 -15.21 -26.41 24.60
C PHE A 12 -13.71 -26.70 24.84
N GLY A 13 -13.17 -27.83 24.41
CA GLY A 13 -13.21 -28.27 23.02
C GLY A 13 -12.08 -27.53 22.31
N GLN A 14 -10.93 -28.19 22.30
CA GLN A 14 -9.65 -27.76 21.74
C GLN A 14 -9.83 -27.11 20.35
N THR A 15 -9.39 -25.86 20.19
CA THR A 15 -9.18 -25.27 18.86
C THR A 15 -7.75 -25.54 18.39
N PRO A 16 -7.57 -25.95 17.12
CA PRO A 16 -6.36 -26.59 16.64
C PRO A 16 -5.16 -25.63 16.63
N SER A 17 -4.01 -26.19 16.95
CA SER A 17 -2.68 -25.61 16.70
C SER A 17 -2.59 -25.07 15.27
N SER A 18 -2.68 -23.75 15.13
CA SER A 18 -2.36 -23.08 13.87
C SER A 18 -0.90 -23.41 13.49
N PRO A 19 -0.64 -23.96 12.29
CA PRO A 19 0.70 -24.38 11.90
C PRO A 19 1.66 -23.21 11.62
N PHE A 20 1.20 -21.96 11.75
CA PHE A 20 1.99 -20.77 11.44
C PHE A 20 2.74 -20.16 12.62
N ARG A 21 2.65 -20.74 13.83
CA ARG A 21 3.46 -20.27 14.97
C ARG A 21 4.88 -20.84 14.92
N LYS A 22 5.57 -20.70 13.79
CA LYS A 22 7.03 -20.74 13.81
C LYS A 22 7.46 -19.45 14.50
N ARG A 23 7.87 -19.58 15.76
CA ARG A 23 8.62 -18.55 16.47
C ARG A 23 9.80 -18.19 15.55
N THR A 24 9.75 -17.02 14.91
CA THR A 24 10.71 -16.55 13.91
C THR A 24 12.03 -16.13 14.55
N THR A 25 12.44 -16.78 15.64
CA THR A 25 13.67 -16.50 16.39
C THR A 25 14.96 -16.73 15.57
N ASP A 26 14.90 -17.51 14.48
CA ASP A 26 16.06 -17.76 13.62
C ASP A 26 16.10 -16.91 12.34
N SER A 27 15.14 -16.02 12.15
CA SER A 27 15.22 -15.10 11.00
C SER A 27 16.39 -14.12 11.21
N PRO A 28 17.14 -13.77 10.14
CA PRO A 28 18.17 -12.73 10.21
C PRO A 28 17.63 -11.43 10.82
N LEU A 29 16.34 -11.14 10.59
CA LEU A 29 15.63 -10.00 11.15
C LEU A 29 15.45 -10.11 12.67
N ALA A 30 15.03 -11.28 13.18
CA ALA A 30 14.88 -11.50 14.63
C ALA A 30 16.21 -11.42 15.37
N ARG A 31 17.29 -11.96 14.80
CA ARG A 31 18.65 -11.83 15.36
C ARG A 31 19.13 -10.38 15.37
N ALA A 32 18.83 -9.59 14.34
CA ALA A 32 19.18 -8.17 14.30
C ALA A 32 18.43 -7.36 15.38
N VAL A 33 17.15 -7.67 15.63
CA VAL A 33 16.35 -7.04 16.68
C VAL A 33 16.86 -7.39 18.09
N GLU A 34 17.21 -8.66 18.33
CA GLU A 34 17.81 -9.08 19.61
C GLU A 34 19.18 -8.45 19.86
N GLN A 35 20.00 -8.28 18.82
CA GLN A 35 21.30 -7.60 18.90
C GLN A 35 21.16 -6.09 19.12
N ALA A 36 20.14 -5.44 18.55
CA ALA A 36 19.85 -4.02 18.78
C ALA A 36 19.46 -3.75 20.24
N ASN A 37 18.69 -4.64 20.87
CA ASN A 37 18.26 -4.53 22.27
C ASN A 37 19.41 -4.50 23.30
N GLY A 38 20.65 -4.79 22.90
CA GLY A 38 21.80 -4.86 23.80
C GLY A 38 22.40 -3.52 24.23
N THR A 39 22.36 -2.46 23.40
CA THR A 39 22.93 -1.13 23.77
C THR A 39 22.72 0.00 22.75
N ALA A 40 22.01 -0.22 21.63
CA ALA A 40 21.79 0.80 20.61
C ALA A 40 20.29 0.96 20.32
N PRO A 41 19.76 2.17 20.12
CA PRO A 41 18.37 2.35 19.69
C PRO A 41 18.13 1.55 18.38
N CYS A 42 17.10 0.69 18.36
CA CYS A 42 16.70 -0.07 17.16
C CYS A 42 16.46 0.94 16.02
N PRO A 43 17.22 0.93 14.92
CA PRO A 43 17.04 1.88 13.82
C PRO A 43 15.73 1.63 13.04
N CYS A 44 14.97 0.63 13.48
CA CYS A 44 13.74 0.10 12.91
C CYS A 44 12.67 1.19 12.78
N ALA A 45 12.58 2.09 13.75
CA ALA A 45 11.64 3.22 13.71
C ALA A 45 12.05 4.26 12.65
N ASP A 46 13.34 4.57 12.55
CA ASP A 46 13.87 5.55 11.60
C ASP A 46 13.78 5.01 10.16
N VAL A 47 14.18 3.75 9.93
CA VAL A 47 14.04 3.09 8.63
C VAL A 47 12.58 2.99 8.19
N CYS A 48 11.66 2.74 9.12
CA CYS A 48 10.23 2.71 8.81
C CYS A 48 9.74 4.10 8.38
N ARG A 49 10.14 5.16 9.09
CA ARG A 49 9.80 6.54 8.73
C ARG A 49 10.37 6.94 7.37
N ASP A 50 11.65 6.68 7.12
CA ASP A 50 12.30 6.99 5.83
C ASP A 50 11.62 6.24 4.67
N SER A 51 11.25 4.97 4.89
CA SER A 51 10.52 4.19 3.90
C SER A 51 9.14 4.79 3.59
N GLN A 52 8.43 5.28 4.61
CA GLN A 52 7.14 5.96 4.43
C GLN A 52 7.29 7.25 3.63
N ASP A 53 8.32 8.04 3.92
CA ASP A 53 8.57 9.30 3.21
C ASP A 53 8.91 9.04 1.74
N HIS A 54 9.67 7.99 1.43
CA HIS A 54 9.91 7.57 0.05
C HIS A 54 8.64 7.12 -0.67
N VAL A 55 7.78 6.35 0.00
CA VAL A 55 6.51 5.89 -0.57
C VAL A 55 5.56 7.06 -0.83
N ARG A 56 5.49 8.04 0.08
CA ARG A 56 4.73 9.29 -0.12
C ARG A 56 5.26 10.10 -1.29
N ALA A 57 6.59 10.28 -1.37
CA ALA A 57 7.21 11.00 -2.47
C ALA A 57 6.93 10.33 -3.84
N LEU A 58 6.98 9.00 -3.90
CA LEU A 58 6.65 8.23 -5.09
C LEU A 58 5.17 8.41 -5.50
N ALA A 59 4.26 8.34 -4.53
CA ALA A 59 2.83 8.52 -4.80
C ALA A 59 2.53 9.93 -5.31
N ALA A 60 3.09 10.96 -4.67
CA ALA A 60 2.95 12.35 -5.12
C ALA A 60 3.50 12.56 -6.54
N SER A 61 4.67 12.00 -6.84
CA SER A 61 5.26 12.05 -8.19
C SER A 61 4.38 11.37 -9.23
N THR A 62 3.79 10.22 -8.88
CA THR A 62 2.90 9.47 -9.77
C THR A 62 1.62 10.26 -10.09
N VAL A 63 1.02 10.91 -9.09
CA VAL A 63 -0.14 11.80 -9.29
C VAL A 63 0.22 12.93 -10.28
N GLY A 64 1.37 13.57 -10.10
CA GLY A 64 1.84 14.62 -11.02
C GLY A 64 2.01 14.13 -12.45
N ILE A 65 2.69 12.99 -12.65
CA ILE A 65 2.89 12.39 -13.99
C ILE A 65 1.55 12.08 -14.67
N VAL A 66 0.58 11.57 -13.92
CA VAL A 66 -0.75 11.25 -14.48
C VAL A 66 -1.51 12.52 -14.87
N GLN A 67 -1.45 13.57 -14.05
CA GLN A 67 -2.06 14.86 -14.38
C GLN A 67 -1.45 15.45 -15.65
N ASP A 68 -0.12 15.44 -15.77
CA ASP A 68 0.59 15.90 -16.98
C ASP A 68 0.17 15.11 -18.22
N ALA A 69 0.01 13.78 -18.09
CA ALA A 69 -0.46 12.93 -19.18
C ALA A 69 -1.91 13.26 -19.60
N VAL A 70 -2.81 13.48 -18.63
CA VAL A 70 -4.20 13.87 -18.90
C VAL A 70 -4.25 15.21 -19.63
N ASP A 71 -3.46 16.20 -19.20
CA ASP A 71 -3.42 17.53 -19.83
C ASP A 71 -2.83 17.48 -21.24
N ALA A 72 -1.79 16.68 -21.46
CA ALA A 72 -1.21 16.43 -22.78
C ALA A 72 -2.24 15.78 -23.72
N LEU A 73 -2.98 14.77 -23.25
CA LEU A 73 -4.03 14.12 -24.03
C LEU A 73 -5.21 15.04 -24.33
N ARG A 74 -5.61 15.89 -23.39
CA ARG A 74 -6.65 16.90 -23.61
C ARG A 74 -6.22 17.90 -24.69
N THR A 75 -4.96 18.33 -24.64
CA THR A 75 -4.37 19.21 -25.65
C THR A 75 -4.32 18.52 -27.01
N ALA A 76 -3.85 17.27 -27.07
CA ALA A 76 -3.83 16.47 -28.28
C ALA A 76 -5.23 16.29 -28.89
N GLY A 77 -6.24 16.04 -28.05
CA GLY A 77 -7.63 15.88 -28.48
C GLY A 77 -8.26 17.14 -29.07
N SER A 78 -7.72 18.32 -28.75
CA SER A 78 -8.18 19.61 -29.30
C SER A 78 -7.63 19.93 -30.69
N VAL A 79 -6.62 19.20 -31.16
CA VAL A 79 -6.01 19.41 -32.48
C VAL A 79 -7.02 19.10 -33.57
N THR A 80 -7.37 20.09 -34.39
CA THR A 80 -8.27 19.87 -35.52
C THR A 80 -7.53 19.21 -36.66
N TRP A 81 -7.82 17.94 -36.93
CA TRP A 81 -7.24 17.18 -38.04
C TRP A 81 -8.35 16.49 -38.82
N GLU A 82 -8.57 16.92 -40.06
CA GLU A 82 -9.62 16.37 -40.91
C GLU A 82 -9.20 15.09 -41.64
N GLY A 83 -10.20 14.26 -41.96
CA GLY A 83 -10.05 13.02 -42.70
C GLY A 83 -9.83 11.79 -41.82
N LYS A 84 -9.76 10.61 -42.47
CA LYS A 84 -9.69 9.30 -41.78
C LYS A 84 -8.51 9.16 -40.81
N ALA A 85 -7.41 9.86 -41.06
CA ALA A 85 -6.25 9.86 -40.17
C ALA A 85 -6.56 10.61 -38.87
N GLY A 86 -7.21 11.77 -38.96
CA GLY A 86 -7.68 12.53 -37.81
C GLY A 86 -8.74 11.78 -37.00
N GLU A 87 -9.70 11.13 -37.67
CA GLU A 87 -10.69 10.27 -36.99
C GLU A 87 -10.01 9.17 -36.15
N ARG A 88 -9.03 8.46 -36.73
CA ARG A 88 -8.26 7.44 -36.01
C ARG A 88 -7.45 8.02 -34.86
N PHE A 89 -6.81 9.17 -35.08
CA PHE A 89 -6.06 9.86 -34.04
C PHE A 89 -6.96 10.24 -32.85
N HIS A 90 -8.11 10.87 -33.10
CA HIS A 90 -9.07 11.23 -32.06
C HIS A 90 -9.62 10.02 -31.31
N GLN A 91 -9.87 8.91 -32.02
CA GLN A 91 -10.27 7.66 -31.39
C GLN A 91 -9.17 7.13 -30.45
N THR A 92 -7.91 7.10 -30.89
CA THR A 92 -6.76 6.71 -30.05
C THR A 92 -6.61 7.63 -28.83
N VAL A 93 -6.74 8.95 -29.01
CA VAL A 93 -6.66 9.92 -27.89
C VAL A 93 -7.78 9.65 -26.88
N LYS A 94 -9.00 9.36 -27.33
CA LYS A 94 -10.14 9.03 -26.46
C LYS A 94 -9.92 7.75 -25.65
N GLU A 95 -9.37 6.72 -26.28
CA GLU A 95 -8.99 5.47 -25.60
C GLU A 95 -7.87 5.73 -24.57
N ALA A 96 -6.85 6.50 -24.94
CA ALA A 96 -5.78 6.90 -24.03
C ALA A 96 -6.28 7.73 -22.85
N MET A 97 -7.23 8.66 -23.07
CA MET A 97 -7.86 9.43 -21.99
C MET A 97 -8.60 8.52 -20.99
N THR A 98 -9.27 7.48 -21.48
CA THR A 98 -9.97 6.52 -20.60
C THR A 98 -8.99 5.78 -19.69
N LEU A 99 -7.82 5.41 -20.22
CA LEU A 99 -6.74 4.80 -19.44
C LEU A 99 -6.13 5.80 -18.44
N ALA A 100 -5.89 7.04 -18.88
CA ALA A 100 -5.36 8.09 -18.02
C ALA A 100 -6.28 8.42 -16.85
N ASP A 101 -7.60 8.50 -17.07
CA ASP A 101 -8.60 8.70 -16.01
C ASP A 101 -8.61 7.54 -15.00
N ALA A 102 -8.39 6.30 -15.46
CA ALA A 102 -8.29 5.15 -14.57
C ALA A 102 -7.01 5.19 -13.71
N LEU A 103 -5.90 5.59 -14.31
CA LEU A 103 -4.64 5.81 -13.60
C LEU A 103 -4.74 6.96 -12.60
N ASP A 104 -5.45 8.03 -12.93
CA ASP A 104 -5.62 9.20 -12.07
C ASP A 104 -6.36 8.83 -10.79
N ARG A 105 -7.48 8.12 -10.93
CA ARG A 105 -8.22 7.56 -9.79
C ARG A 105 -7.34 6.62 -8.96
N GLY A 106 -6.64 5.68 -9.61
CA GLY A 106 -5.77 4.74 -8.91
C GLY A 106 -4.60 5.40 -8.16
N ALA A 107 -4.03 6.46 -8.73
CA ALA A 107 -2.96 7.23 -8.09
C ALA A 107 -3.47 7.97 -6.85
N HIS A 108 -4.65 8.60 -6.94
CA HIS A 108 -5.29 9.26 -5.79
C HIS A 108 -5.69 8.27 -4.69
N ASP A 109 -6.25 7.12 -5.04
CA ASP A 109 -6.61 6.07 -4.09
C ASP A 109 -5.37 5.54 -3.37
N THR A 110 -4.28 5.32 -4.12
CA THR A 110 -3.00 4.86 -3.57
C THR A 110 -2.39 5.91 -2.63
N ALA A 111 -2.36 7.17 -3.04
CA ALA A 111 -1.87 8.27 -2.20
C ALA A 111 -2.67 8.36 -0.90
N ARG A 112 -4.01 8.28 -0.98
CA ARG A 112 -4.89 8.28 0.18
C ARG A 112 -4.66 7.09 1.10
N PHE A 113 -4.42 5.90 0.55
CA PHE A 113 -4.09 4.71 1.34
C PHE A 113 -2.79 4.91 2.12
N ILE A 114 -1.74 5.42 1.47
CA ILE A 114 -0.44 5.71 2.10
C ILE A 114 -0.57 6.74 3.23
N ASP A 115 -1.45 7.73 3.06
CA ASP A 115 -1.72 8.75 4.08
C ASP A 115 -2.68 8.28 5.19
N SER A 116 -3.30 7.10 5.03
CA SER A 116 -4.24 6.56 6.01
C SER A 116 -3.53 5.93 7.20
N ALA A 117 -4.22 5.89 8.35
CA ALA A 117 -3.73 5.21 9.55
C ALA A 117 -3.55 3.68 9.35
N GLU A 118 -4.22 3.10 8.35
CA GLU A 118 -4.12 1.66 8.02
C GLU A 118 -2.77 1.31 7.38
N ALA A 119 -2.10 2.26 6.73
CA ALA A 119 -0.73 2.08 6.25
C ALA A 119 0.31 2.06 7.39
N LEU A 120 -0.09 2.43 8.61
CA LEU A 120 0.76 2.49 9.81
C LEU A 120 0.48 1.37 10.83
N ALA A 121 -0.51 0.50 10.57
CA ALA A 121 -0.94 -0.59 11.46
C ALA A 121 -0.21 -1.91 11.15
#